data_AF-A0A6L9LEB2-F1
#
_entry.id   AF-A0A6L9LEB2-F1
#
_cell.length_a   1.000
_cell.length_b   1.000
_cell.length_c   1.000
_cell.angle_alpha   90.00
_cell.angle_beta   90.00
_cell.angle_gamma   90.00
#
_symmetry.space_group_name_H-M   'P 1'
#
loop_
_entity.id
_entity.type
_entity.pdbx_description
1 polymer ?
#
loop_
_entity_poly.entity_id
_entity_poly.type
_entity_poly.pdbx_seq_one_letter_code
_entity_poly.pdbx_strand_id
1 'polypeptide(L)'
;MKRFFCCCLVLAAIQYPLFAQQSYDIEPGKPAQLNGIDYGYEINNERKIDISGESFMRYEVTIYVTNKSNCTKIFFPKPTLFGQENQNELASFDCLNANGKRLTAKGGKVVARPFTVPYQQKIKNSEGKEVTTTTNIQAGHMLRNGETASNTFIAIVPDKERPAMKVRIREIADL
;
A
#
# COMPACT_ATOMS: atom_id res chain seq x y z
N MET A 1 -43.67 -4.46 29.76
CA MET A 1 -43.22 -3.50 28.72
C MET A 1 -41.70 -3.25 28.65
N LYS A 2 -40.84 -3.88 29.47
CA LYS A 2 -39.36 -3.73 29.37
C LYS A 2 -38.66 -4.76 28.46
N ARG A 3 -39.33 -5.88 28.14
CA ARG A 3 -38.77 -6.96 27.28
C ARG A 3 -38.85 -6.66 25.78
N PHE A 4 -39.84 -5.89 25.35
CA PHE A 4 -39.98 -5.51 23.94
C PHE A 4 -38.95 -4.45 23.49
N PHE A 5 -38.57 -3.55 24.41
CA PHE A 5 -37.58 -2.50 24.13
C PHE A 5 -36.15 -3.07 23.98
N CYS A 6 -35.86 -4.23 24.57
CA CYS A 6 -34.56 -4.89 24.47
C CYS A 6 -34.35 -5.54 23.10
N CYS A 7 -35.41 -6.06 22.46
CA CYS A 7 -35.30 -6.68 21.12
C CYS A 7 -35.03 -5.66 20.00
N CYS A 8 -35.55 -4.42 20.10
CA CYS A 8 -35.31 -3.40 19.07
C CYS A 8 -33.85 -2.90 19.04
N LEU A 9 -33.13 -2.97 20.16
CA LEU A 9 -31.72 -2.56 20.23
C LEU A 9 -30.77 -3.57 19.58
N VAL A 10 -31.14 -4.86 19.54
CA VAL A 10 -30.32 -5.91 18.91
C VAL A 10 -30.48 -5.90 17.38
N LEU A 11 -31.66 -5.56 16.86
CA LEU A 11 -31.92 -5.48 15.42
C LEU A 11 -31.27 -4.26 14.74
N ALA A 12 -31.03 -3.15 15.47
CA ALA A 12 -30.34 -1.97 14.94
C ALA A 12 -28.82 -2.16 14.78
N ALA A 13 -28.22 -3.17 15.43
CA ALA A 13 -26.78 -3.43 15.36
C ALA A 13 -26.36 -4.28 14.14
N ILE A 14 -27.31 -4.87 13.40
CA ILE A 14 -27.04 -5.83 12.31
C ILE A 14 -26.95 -5.13 10.95
N GLN A 15 -27.28 -3.84 10.86
CA GLN A 15 -27.41 -3.12 9.57
C GLN A 15 -26.20 -2.30 9.15
N TYR A 16 -25.08 -2.35 9.87
CA TYR A 16 -23.84 -1.78 9.36
C TYR A 16 -23.17 -2.80 8.44
N PRO A 17 -23.14 -2.59 7.10
CA PRO A 17 -22.20 -3.33 6.28
C PRO A 17 -20.81 -2.97 6.80
N LEU A 18 -20.14 -3.95 7.40
CA LEU A 18 -18.70 -3.90 7.56
C LEU A 18 -18.14 -3.72 6.14
N PHE A 19 -17.72 -2.50 5.81
CA PHE A 19 -16.90 -2.25 4.63
C PHE A 19 -15.58 -2.99 4.83
N ALA A 20 -15.59 -4.29 4.52
CA ALA A 20 -14.42 -5.12 4.57
C ALA A 20 -13.44 -4.62 3.52
N GLN A 21 -12.21 -4.33 3.93
CA GLN A 21 -11.14 -3.94 3.03
C GLN A 21 -10.95 -5.07 2.01
N GLN A 22 -11.16 -4.76 0.73
CA GLN A 22 -11.10 -5.74 -0.35
C GLN A 22 -9.67 -6.27 -0.48
N SER A 23 -9.55 -7.60 -0.43
CA SER A 23 -8.30 -8.31 -0.67
C SER A 23 -8.45 -9.22 -1.87
N TYR A 24 -7.45 -9.25 -2.74
CA TYR A 24 -7.45 -10.08 -3.94
C TYR A 24 -6.29 -11.07 -3.87
N ASP A 25 -6.56 -12.32 -4.23
CA ASP A 25 -5.53 -13.30 -4.52
C ASP A 25 -4.86 -12.94 -5.84
N ILE A 26 -3.52 -12.98 -5.86
CA ILE A 26 -2.73 -12.67 -7.05
C ILE A 26 -1.73 -13.80 -7.33
N GLU A 27 -1.50 -14.05 -8.61
CA GLU A 27 -0.55 -15.04 -9.10
C GLU A 27 0.59 -14.34 -9.87
N PRO A 28 1.77 -14.97 -10.00
CA PRO A 28 2.84 -14.40 -10.80
C PRO A 28 2.37 -14.21 -12.25
N GLY A 29 2.53 -13.00 -12.79
CA GLY A 29 2.10 -12.65 -14.14
C GLY A 29 0.59 -12.43 -14.32
N LYS A 30 -0.23 -12.57 -13.26
CA LYS A 30 -1.66 -12.24 -13.27
C LYS A 30 -1.96 -11.16 -12.22
N PRO A 31 -1.70 -9.89 -12.51
CA PRO A 31 -1.97 -8.80 -11.57
C PRO A 31 -3.49 -8.64 -11.36
N ALA A 32 -3.88 -8.25 -10.15
CA ALA A 32 -5.21 -7.73 -9.90
C ALA A 32 -5.33 -6.33 -10.52
N GLN A 33 -6.45 -6.04 -11.18
CA GLN A 33 -6.69 -4.75 -11.80
C GLN A 33 -7.87 -4.04 -11.14
N LEU A 34 -7.66 -2.81 -10.67
CA LEU A 34 -8.70 -1.96 -10.09
C LEU A 34 -8.49 -0.51 -10.53
N ASN A 35 -9.53 0.16 -11.02
CA ASN A 35 -9.51 1.57 -11.46
C ASN A 35 -8.37 1.90 -12.45
N GLY A 36 -8.04 0.95 -13.33
CA GLY A 36 -6.94 1.08 -14.29
C GLY A 36 -5.55 1.01 -13.67
N ILE A 37 -5.41 0.46 -12.46
CA ILE A 37 -4.13 0.23 -11.80
C ILE A 37 -3.92 -1.28 -11.68
N ASP A 38 -2.74 -1.73 -12.10
CA ASP A 38 -2.33 -3.12 -12.00
C ASP A 38 -1.52 -3.33 -10.71
N TYR A 39 -1.93 -4.31 -9.92
CA TYR A 39 -1.30 -4.72 -8.66
C TYR A 39 -0.78 -6.14 -8.81
N GLY A 40 0.53 -6.33 -8.81
CA GLY A 40 1.12 -7.62 -9.10
C GLY A 40 2.44 -7.86 -8.38
N TYR A 41 3.00 -9.03 -8.65
CA TYR A 41 4.34 -9.37 -8.18
C TYR A 41 5.06 -10.27 -9.19
N GLU A 42 6.38 -10.26 -9.08
CA GLU A 42 7.30 -11.07 -9.86
C GLU A 42 8.29 -11.77 -8.92
N ILE A 43 8.73 -12.95 -9.34
CA ILE A 43 9.76 -13.72 -8.65
C ILE A 43 11.07 -13.51 -9.43
N ASN A 44 12.00 -12.80 -8.82
CA ASN A 44 13.29 -12.48 -9.45
C ASN A 44 14.30 -13.60 -9.28
N ASN A 45 14.19 -14.34 -8.17
CA ASN A 45 15.14 -15.37 -7.80
C ASN A 45 14.47 -16.41 -6.90
N GLU A 46 14.89 -17.66 -7.05
CA GLU A 46 14.48 -18.79 -6.21
C GLU A 46 15.70 -19.62 -5.83
N ARG A 47 15.80 -20.02 -4.56
CA ARG A 47 16.84 -20.94 -4.11
C ARG A 47 16.36 -21.80 -2.96
N LYS A 48 16.87 -23.02 -2.93
CA LYS A 48 16.68 -23.94 -1.81
C LYS A 48 17.64 -23.57 -0.66
N ILE A 49 17.14 -23.57 0.57
CA ILE A 49 17.94 -23.31 1.78
C ILE A 49 17.53 -24.26 2.89
N ASP A 50 18.49 -24.68 3.70
CA ASP A 50 18.22 -25.45 4.91
C ASP A 50 18.30 -24.54 6.13
N ILE A 51 17.28 -24.60 6.99
CA ILE A 51 17.20 -23.84 8.24
C ILE A 51 16.86 -24.81 9.36
N SER A 52 17.79 -24.98 10.30
CA SER A 52 17.62 -25.85 11.47
C SER A 52 17.26 -27.31 11.13
N GLY A 53 17.82 -27.84 10.04
CA GLY A 53 17.59 -29.23 9.60
C GLY A 53 16.33 -29.44 8.74
N GLU A 54 15.54 -28.39 8.51
CA GLU A 54 14.40 -28.39 7.59
C GLU A 54 14.74 -27.64 6.30
N SER A 55 14.33 -28.18 5.16
CA SER A 55 14.50 -27.54 3.86
C SER A 55 13.37 -26.56 3.56
N PHE A 56 13.71 -25.42 2.98
CA PHE A 56 12.81 -24.35 2.57
C PHE A 56 13.17 -23.81 1.19
N MET A 57 12.19 -23.15 0.56
CA MET A 57 12.44 -22.33 -0.63
C MET A 57 12.48 -20.86 -0.23
N ARG A 58 13.56 -20.17 -0.62
CA ARG A 58 13.72 -18.73 -0.48
C ARG A 58 13.49 -18.07 -1.82
N TYR A 59 12.55 -17.14 -1.85
CA TYR A 59 12.19 -16.36 -3.02
C TYR A 59 12.56 -14.89 -2.80
N GLU A 60 13.10 -14.27 -3.85
CA GLU A 60 13.21 -12.82 -3.95
C GLU A 60 12.04 -12.32 -4.79
N VAL A 61 11.15 -11.56 -4.15
CA VAL A 61 9.87 -11.16 -4.72
C VAL A 61 9.84 -9.65 -4.87
N THR A 62 9.55 -9.18 -6.09
CA THR A 62 9.25 -7.77 -6.34
C THR A 62 7.75 -7.60 -6.46
N ILE A 63 7.17 -6.79 -5.59
CA ILE A 63 5.77 -6.34 -5.66
C ILE A 63 5.73 -5.01 -6.40
N TYR A 64 4.68 -4.80 -7.18
CA TYR A 64 4.53 -3.59 -7.96
C TYR A 64 3.08 -3.10 -8.06
N VAL A 65 2.96 -1.80 -8.27
CA VAL A 65 1.72 -1.09 -8.59
C VAL A 65 2.00 -0.23 -9.82
N THR A 66 1.29 -0.49 -10.92
CA THR A 66 1.47 0.23 -12.20
C THR A 66 0.19 0.95 -12.57
N ASN A 67 0.26 2.26 -12.74
CA ASN A 67 -0.89 3.04 -13.19
C ASN A 67 -1.05 2.97 -14.72
N LYS A 68 -2.16 2.37 -15.17
CA LYS A 68 -2.58 2.28 -16.57
C LYS A 68 -3.92 3.00 -16.81
N SER A 69 -4.32 3.90 -15.91
CA SER A 69 -5.65 4.52 -15.91
C SER A 69 -5.76 5.72 -16.86
N ASN A 70 -4.72 6.04 -17.63
CA ASN A 70 -4.60 7.24 -18.47
C ASN A 70 -4.62 8.59 -17.71
N CYS A 71 -4.73 8.56 -16.38
CA CYS A 71 -4.79 9.75 -15.52
C CYS A 71 -3.72 9.66 -14.43
N THR A 72 -3.23 10.81 -13.97
CA THR A 72 -2.36 10.86 -12.79
C THR A 72 -3.23 10.73 -11.54
N LYS A 73 -2.88 9.79 -10.65
CA LYS A 73 -3.54 9.66 -9.35
C LYS A 73 -2.80 10.51 -8.33
N ILE A 74 -3.54 11.31 -7.56
CA ILE A 74 -2.99 12.24 -6.56
C ILE A 74 -3.57 11.87 -5.19
N PHE A 75 -2.71 11.85 -4.19
CA PHE A 75 -3.02 11.47 -2.82
C PHE A 75 -2.62 12.60 -1.89
N PHE A 76 -3.60 13.19 -1.22
CA PHE A 76 -3.33 14.19 -0.20
C PHE A 76 -3.21 13.52 1.17
N PRO A 77 -2.23 13.92 1.99
CA PRO A 77 -2.13 13.45 3.36
C PRO A 77 -3.41 13.84 4.14
N LYS A 78 -4.14 12.85 4.66
CA LYS A 78 -5.36 13.09 5.44
C LYS A 78 -5.01 13.23 6.92
N PRO A 79 -5.33 14.31 7.63
CA PRO A 79 -5.07 14.39 9.05
C PRO A 79 -5.85 13.30 9.79
N THR A 80 -5.14 12.40 10.47
CA THR A 80 -5.70 11.31 11.28
C THR A 80 -5.42 11.58 12.76
N LEU A 81 -6.40 11.31 13.63
CA LEU A 81 -6.30 11.50 15.09
C LEU A 81 -5.10 10.76 15.73
N PHE A 82 -4.57 9.73 15.06
CA PHE A 82 -3.48 8.87 15.54
C PHE A 82 -2.19 8.93 14.71
N GLY A 83 -1.92 10.06 14.04
CA GLY A 83 -0.65 10.29 13.32
C GLY A 83 -0.65 9.83 11.86
N GLN A 84 0.35 10.27 11.09
CA GLN A 84 0.41 10.17 9.62
C GLN A 84 0.82 8.79 9.05
N GLU A 85 0.58 7.69 9.75
CA GLU A 85 1.06 6.39 9.27
C GLU A 85 0.30 5.91 8.01
N ASN A 86 1.07 5.48 7.01
CA ASN A 86 0.60 4.80 5.79
C ASN A 86 -0.29 5.64 4.85
N GLN A 87 -0.20 6.97 4.89
CA GLN A 87 -1.00 7.85 4.01
C GLN A 87 -0.57 7.79 2.54
N ASN A 88 0.65 7.35 2.28
CA ASN A 88 1.22 7.17 0.96
C ASN A 88 1.18 5.71 0.48
N GLU A 89 0.57 4.80 1.25
CA GLU A 89 0.48 3.39 0.90
C GLU A 89 -0.53 3.20 -0.25
N LEU A 90 -0.05 2.64 -1.36
CA LEU A 90 -0.88 2.30 -2.52
C LEU A 90 -1.55 0.93 -2.33
N ALA A 91 -0.76 -0.04 -1.85
CA ALA A 91 -1.23 -1.38 -1.55
C ALA A 91 -0.29 -2.10 -0.57
N SER A 92 -0.87 -3.01 0.20
CA SER A 92 -0.14 -3.99 1.02
C SER A 92 -0.21 -5.35 0.34
N PHE A 93 0.91 -6.05 0.31
CA PHE A 93 1.03 -7.39 -0.25
C PHE A 93 1.43 -8.33 0.86
N ASP A 94 0.62 -9.34 1.13
CA ASP A 94 0.85 -10.34 2.17
C ASP A 94 1.13 -11.70 1.51
N CYS A 95 2.21 -12.35 1.92
CA CYS A 95 2.56 -13.72 1.54
C CYS A 95 2.05 -14.68 2.62
N LEU A 96 1.00 -15.43 2.31
CA LEU A 96 0.26 -16.25 3.29
C LEU A 96 1.07 -17.44 3.81
N ASN A 97 1.89 -18.05 2.96
CA ASN A 97 2.73 -19.19 3.31
C ASN A 97 4.17 -18.78 3.69
N ALA A 98 4.44 -17.49 3.86
CA ALA A 98 5.73 -17.04 4.38
C ALA A 98 5.86 -17.34 5.88
N ASN A 99 6.90 -18.08 6.24
CA ASN A 99 7.12 -18.51 7.63
C ASN A 99 7.76 -17.41 8.51
N GLY A 100 8.42 -16.41 7.90
CA GLY A 100 9.13 -15.35 8.63
C GLY A 100 10.41 -15.81 9.34
N LYS A 101 10.95 -16.99 9.02
CA LYS A 101 12.23 -17.46 9.58
C LYS A 101 13.36 -16.51 9.17
N ARG A 102 14.40 -16.37 10.00
CA ARG A 102 15.57 -15.49 9.74
C ARG A 102 15.23 -14.02 9.48
N LEU A 103 14.22 -13.48 10.16
CA LEU A 103 13.80 -12.07 10.00
C LEU A 103 13.37 -11.72 8.57
N THR A 104 12.95 -12.71 7.77
CA THR A 104 12.42 -12.45 6.43
C THR A 104 10.99 -11.92 6.51
N ALA A 105 10.63 -11.07 5.55
CA ALA A 105 9.33 -10.45 5.55
C ALA A 105 8.22 -11.47 5.17
N LYS A 106 7.04 -11.28 5.76
CA LYS A 106 5.81 -12.00 5.37
C LYS A 106 4.99 -11.24 4.33
N GLY A 107 5.48 -10.10 3.88
CA GLY A 107 4.76 -9.19 3.01
C GLY A 107 5.53 -7.88 2.85
N GLY A 108 5.03 -7.03 1.99
CA GLY A 108 5.60 -5.72 1.70
C GLY A 108 4.54 -4.71 1.34
N LYS A 109 4.90 -3.44 1.45
CA LYS A 109 4.03 -2.32 1.06
C LYS A 109 4.63 -1.61 -0.12
N VAL A 110 3.77 -1.15 -1.03
CA VAL A 110 4.15 -0.25 -2.11
C VAL A 110 3.61 1.14 -1.78
N VAL A 111 4.49 2.14 -1.85
CA VAL A 111 4.17 3.53 -1.49
C VAL A 111 4.33 4.45 -2.70
N ALA A 112 3.47 5.48 -2.77
CA ALA A 112 3.54 6.52 -3.79
C ALA A 112 4.63 7.54 -3.47
N ARG A 113 5.24 8.08 -4.54
CA ARG A 113 6.28 9.10 -4.42
C ARG A 113 5.67 10.45 -4.05
N PRO A 114 6.33 11.24 -3.19
CA PRO A 114 5.87 12.58 -2.88
C PRO A 114 6.00 13.50 -4.10
N PHE A 115 5.13 14.51 -4.18
CA PHE A 115 5.27 15.62 -5.13
C PHE A 115 5.28 16.97 -4.40
N THR A 116 6.04 17.90 -4.96
CA THR A 116 6.25 19.24 -4.41
C THR A 116 5.67 20.29 -5.34
N VAL A 117 5.07 21.32 -4.74
CA VAL A 117 4.56 22.49 -5.46
C VAL A 117 5.41 23.70 -5.08
N PRO A 118 5.88 24.51 -6.06
CA PRO A 118 6.58 25.74 -5.76
C PRO A 118 5.61 26.77 -5.18
N TYR A 119 5.85 27.22 -3.97
CA TYR A 119 5.08 28.28 -3.31
C TYR A 119 5.92 29.55 -3.23
N GLN A 120 5.41 30.65 -3.78
CA GLN A 120 6.05 31.96 -3.73
C GLN A 120 5.53 32.73 -2.52
N GLN A 121 6.43 33.07 -1.61
CA GLN A 121 6.12 33.91 -0.45
C GLN A 121 6.97 35.17 -0.46
N LYS A 122 6.35 36.29 -0.09
CA LYS A 122 7.06 37.54 0.15
C LYS A 122 7.57 37.52 1.60
N ILE A 123 8.88 37.41 1.77
CA ILE A 123 9.53 37.43 3.08
C ILE A 123 10.27 38.76 3.20
N LYS A 124 10.17 39.42 4.36
CA LYS A 124 11.01 40.59 4.65
C LYS A 124 12.41 40.11 5.00
N ASN A 125 13.42 40.59 4.29
CA ASN A 125 14.82 40.33 4.65
C ASN A 125 15.19 41.09 5.94
N SER A 126 16.35 40.81 6.53
CA SER A 126 16.89 41.53 7.70
C SER A 126 16.99 43.05 7.52
N GLU A 127 16.98 43.53 6.27
CA GLU A 127 16.99 44.94 5.88
C GLU A 127 15.58 45.54 5.66
N GLY A 128 14.50 44.81 5.97
CA GLY A 128 13.12 45.28 5.86
C GLY A 128 12.55 45.32 4.44
N LYS A 129 13.35 44.96 3.42
CA LYS A 129 12.91 44.88 2.01
C LYS A 129 12.13 43.60 1.76
N GLU A 130 11.01 43.69 1.04
CA GLU A 130 10.24 42.53 0.60
C GLU A 130 10.99 41.79 -0.50
N VAL A 131 11.34 40.52 -0.25
CA VAL A 131 11.97 39.62 -1.21
C VAL A 131 11.02 38.46 -1.47
N THR A 132 10.76 38.18 -2.75
CA THR A 132 9.97 37.02 -3.15
C THR A 132 10.85 35.78 -3.12
N THR A 133 10.59 34.88 -2.17
CA THR A 133 11.27 33.59 -2.02
C THR A 133 10.36 32.47 -2.50
N THR A 134 10.89 31.59 -3.35
CA THR A 134 10.18 30.37 -3.76
C THR A 134 10.60 29.22 -2.87
N THR A 135 9.63 28.60 -2.18
CA THR A 135 9.84 27.44 -1.32
C THR A 135 9.05 26.26 -1.89
N ASN A 136 9.72 25.12 -2.07
CA ASN A 136 9.03 23.89 -2.49
C ASN A 136 8.36 23.23 -1.29
N ILE A 137 7.03 23.12 -1.32
CA ILE A 137 6.25 22.49 -0.27
C ILE A 137 5.76 21.13 -0.79
N GLN A 138 5.93 20.07 -0.01
CA GLN A 138 5.34 18.76 -0.32
C GLN A 138 3.81 18.85 -0.20
N ALA A 139 3.11 18.78 -1.33
CA ALA A 139 1.66 18.89 -1.38
C ALA A 139 0.97 17.54 -1.17
N GLY A 140 1.64 16.44 -1.50
CA GLY A 140 1.13 15.09 -1.28
C GLY A 140 1.96 14.03 -1.98
N HIS A 141 1.31 12.95 -2.39
CA HIS A 141 1.89 11.87 -3.17
C HIS A 141 1.19 11.76 -4.52
N MET A 142 1.87 11.22 -5.52
CA MET A 142 1.29 11.00 -6.84
C MET A 142 1.79 9.71 -7.46
N LEU A 143 0.97 9.16 -8.35
CA LEU A 143 1.32 8.04 -9.23
C LEU A 143 0.93 8.44 -10.67
N ARG A 144 1.93 8.79 -11.49
CA ARG A 144 1.70 9.26 -12.87
C ARG A 144 1.16 8.15 -13.76
N ASN A 145 0.51 8.51 -14.85
CA ASN A 145 0.14 7.54 -15.87
C ASN A 145 1.38 6.84 -16.44
N GLY A 146 1.37 5.51 -16.49
CA GLY A 146 2.50 4.67 -16.90
C GLY A 146 3.59 4.49 -15.83
N GLU A 147 3.47 5.13 -14.66
CA GLU A 147 4.45 4.97 -13.58
C GLU A 147 4.21 3.66 -12.83
N THR A 148 5.31 2.95 -12.57
CA THR A 148 5.36 1.77 -11.71
C THR A 148 6.07 2.11 -10.40
N ALA A 149 5.38 1.94 -9.29
CA ALA A 149 5.99 1.90 -7.97
C ALA A 149 6.23 0.45 -7.57
N SER A 150 7.43 0.12 -7.08
CA SER A 150 7.79 -1.25 -6.71
C SER A 150 8.55 -1.32 -5.40
N ASN A 151 8.54 -2.50 -4.79
CA ASN A 151 9.33 -2.82 -3.61
C ASN A 151 9.75 -4.29 -3.68
N THR A 152 10.93 -4.63 -3.17
CA THR A 152 11.47 -5.99 -3.20
C THR A 152 11.66 -6.50 -1.78
N PHE A 153 11.23 -7.74 -1.53
CA PHE A 153 11.46 -8.40 -0.26
C PHE A 153 11.80 -9.88 -0.45
N ILE A 154 12.31 -10.49 0.61
CA ILE A 154 12.65 -11.90 0.65
C ILE A 154 11.55 -12.63 1.39
N ALA A 155 10.98 -13.65 0.75
CA ALA A 155 10.02 -14.58 1.34
C ALA A 155 10.66 -15.95 1.51
N ILE A 156 10.41 -16.61 2.64
CA ILE A 156 10.77 -18.02 2.86
C ILE A 156 9.48 -18.80 3.05
N VAL A 157 9.29 -19.82 2.22
CA VAL A 157 8.10 -20.67 2.20
C VAL A 157 8.52 -22.15 2.33
N PRO A 158 7.60 -23.07 2.69
CA PRO A 158 7.88 -24.50 2.77
C PRO A 158 8.50 -25.07 1.48
N ASP A 159 9.26 -26.16 1.61
CA ASP A 159 9.82 -26.85 0.44
C ASP A 159 8.69 -27.25 -0.53
N LYS A 160 8.96 -27.12 -1.83
CA LYS A 160 8.01 -27.38 -2.93
C LYS A 160 6.77 -26.47 -3.00
N GLU A 161 6.69 -25.42 -2.18
CA GLU A 161 5.66 -24.39 -2.31
C GLU A 161 6.17 -23.13 -3.03
N ARG A 162 5.24 -22.37 -3.61
CA ARG A 162 5.47 -21.04 -4.19
C ARG A 162 4.81 -19.96 -3.32
N PRO A 163 5.28 -18.70 -3.35
CA PRO A 163 4.66 -17.62 -2.59
C PRO A 163 3.17 -17.46 -2.93
N ALA A 164 2.30 -17.64 -1.94
CA ALA A 164 0.87 -17.40 -2.06
C ALA A 164 0.57 -15.96 -1.64
N MET A 165 0.36 -15.09 -2.62
CA MET A 165 0.28 -13.63 -2.41
C MET A 165 -1.17 -13.13 -2.40
N LYS A 166 -1.49 -12.28 -1.42
CA LYS A 166 -2.71 -11.48 -1.37
C LYS A 166 -2.38 -10.00 -1.41
N VAL A 167 -3.12 -9.24 -2.19
CA VAL A 167 -3.03 -7.78 -2.19
C VAL A 167 -4.24 -7.17 -1.50
N ARG A 168 -3.99 -6.24 -0.59
CA ARG A 168 -4.98 -5.35 0.01
C ARG A 168 -4.81 -3.98 -0.62
N ILE A 169 -5.78 -3.59 -1.42
CA ILE A 169 -5.74 -2.32 -2.13
C ILE A 169 -6.28 -1.24 -1.20
N ARG A 170 -5.59 -0.11 -1.10
CA ARG A 170 -6.18 1.09 -0.53
C ARG A 170 -6.91 1.84 -1.63
N GLU A 171 -8.18 2.11 -1.41
CA GLU A 171 -9.00 2.84 -2.37
C GLU A 171 -8.37 4.21 -2.66
N ILE A 172 -8.18 4.46 -3.95
CA ILE A 172 -7.64 5.70 -4.48
C ILE A 172 -8.82 6.49 -5.00
N ALA A 173 -9.12 7.61 -4.37
CA ALA A 173 -10.19 8.49 -4.84
C ALA A 173 -9.81 9.05 -6.22
N ASP A 174 -10.72 8.90 -7.18
CA ASP A 174 -10.63 9.60 -8.45
C ASP A 174 -11.05 11.06 -8.21
N LEU A 175 -10.13 11.99 -8.42
CA LEU A 175 -10.36 13.43 -8.37
C LEU A 175 -10.51 13.98 -9.80
#